data_AF-A0A078RE62-F1
#
_entry.id   AF-A0A078RE62-F1
#
_cell.length_a   1.000
_cell.length_b   1.000
_cell.length_c   1.000
_cell.angle_alpha   90.00
_cell.angle_beta   90.00
_cell.angle_gamma   90.00
#
_symmetry.space_group_name_H-M   'P 1'
#
loop_
_entity.id
_entity.type
_entity.pdbx_description
1 polymer ?
#
loop_
_entity_poly.entity_id
_entity_poly.type
_entity_poly.pdbx_seq_one_letter_code
_entity_poly.pdbx_strand_id
1 'polypeptide(L)'
;MAKAIDEWAATTQEEVIVQTGYTTFNYRHAKAFDFCTKDEMQQYIKSANILILQGGWGAISEAMEQKKRIVVIPRHDKTEHIHDQFQLIRKLDKLGCVIGVFDEKDLPQKIKEAYSFDFQQIKKGNAEKLINQKLKEWFSSI
;
A
#
# COMPACT_ATOMS: atom_id res chain seq x y z
N MET A 1 -9.14 -4.15 6.17
CA MET A 1 -8.94 -3.77 4.75
C MET A 1 -10.00 -4.35 3.84
N ALA A 2 -10.17 -5.68 3.76
CA ALA A 2 -11.07 -6.33 2.79
C ALA A 2 -12.48 -5.72 2.73
N LYS A 3 -13.14 -5.61 3.89
CA LYS A 3 -14.47 -4.98 4.00
C LYS A 3 -14.50 -3.53 3.52
N ALA A 4 -13.55 -2.70 3.98
CA ALA A 4 -13.48 -1.29 3.60
C ALA A 4 -13.27 -1.10 2.08
N ILE A 5 -12.49 -1.98 1.44
CA ILE A 5 -12.28 -1.97 -0.01
C ILE A 5 -13.57 -2.34 -0.75
N ASP A 6 -14.26 -3.40 -0.32
CA ASP A 6 -15.50 -3.84 -0.98
C ASP A 6 -16.64 -2.82 -0.81
N GLU A 7 -16.74 -2.20 0.37
CA GLU A 7 -17.68 -1.10 0.62
C GLU A 7 -17.34 0.13 -0.24
N TRP A 8 -16.06 0.47 -0.38
CA TRP A 8 -15.65 1.55 -1.29
C TRP A 8 -15.95 1.22 -2.76
N ALA A 9 -15.72 -0.03 -3.19
CA ALA A 9 -16.01 -0.50 -4.54
C ALA A 9 -17.50 -0.34 -4.91
N ALA A 10 -18.41 -0.41 -3.94
CA ALA A 10 -19.84 -0.15 -4.15
C ALA A 10 -20.16 1.32 -4.49
N THR A 11 -19.25 2.25 -4.19
CA THR A 11 -19.47 3.70 -4.28
C THR A 11 -18.78 4.36 -5.47
N THR A 12 -17.93 3.62 -6.18
CA THR A 12 -17.16 4.11 -7.32
C THR A 12 -17.64 3.48 -8.63
N GLN A 13 -17.41 4.17 -9.75
CA GLN A 13 -17.60 3.61 -11.09
C GLN A 13 -16.31 2.96 -11.62
N GLU A 14 -15.22 3.03 -10.86
CA GLU A 14 -13.94 2.44 -11.20
C GLU A 14 -13.95 0.92 -10.98
N GLU A 15 -13.13 0.22 -11.77
CA GLU A 15 -12.91 -1.21 -11.57
C GLU A 15 -12.00 -1.42 -10.35
N VAL A 16 -12.49 -2.17 -9.36
CA VAL A 16 -11.72 -2.55 -8.17
C VAL A 16 -11.34 -4.02 -8.26
N ILE A 17 -10.04 -4.27 -8.34
CA ILE A 17 -9.46 -5.62 -8.43
C ILE A 17 -8.66 -5.90 -7.15
N VAL A 18 -8.91 -7.04 -6.53
CA VAL A 18 -8.30 -7.41 -5.24
C VAL A 18 -7.64 -8.79 -5.35
N GLN A 19 -6.34 -8.84 -5.08
CA GLN A 19 -5.69 -10.09 -4.73
C GLN A 19 -5.87 -10.35 -3.22
N THR A 20 -6.53 -11.44 -2.85
CA THR A 20 -6.92 -11.74 -1.46
C THR A 20 -5.86 -12.55 -0.70
N GLY A 21 -5.06 -13.33 -1.42
CA GLY A 21 -4.11 -14.29 -0.86
C GLY A 21 -4.83 -15.35 -0.02
N TYR A 22 -4.61 -15.30 1.29
CA TYR A 22 -5.23 -16.23 2.25
C TYR A 22 -6.46 -15.66 2.96
N THR A 23 -6.85 -14.41 2.64
CA THR A 23 -7.97 -13.74 3.31
C THR A 23 -9.29 -14.30 2.81
N THR A 24 -10.04 -14.95 3.70
CA THR A 24 -11.42 -15.37 3.40
C THR A 24 -12.38 -14.19 3.64
N PHE A 25 -12.74 -13.49 2.58
CA PHE A 25 -13.77 -12.44 2.59
C PHE A 25 -14.61 -12.54 1.32
N ASN A 26 -15.93 -12.45 1.44
CA ASN A 26 -16.84 -12.54 0.31
C ASN A 26 -17.05 -11.14 -0.30
N TYR A 27 -16.23 -10.80 -1.30
CA TYR A 27 -16.35 -9.55 -2.05
C TYR A 27 -17.63 -9.56 -2.90
N ARG A 28 -18.45 -8.52 -2.76
CA ARG A 28 -19.71 -8.36 -3.49
C ARG A 28 -19.63 -7.33 -4.61
N HIS A 29 -18.70 -6.39 -4.50
CA HIS A 29 -18.58 -5.24 -5.37
C HIS A 29 -17.22 -5.21 -6.09
N ALA A 30 -16.15 -5.65 -5.44
CA ALA A 30 -14.84 -5.79 -6.06
C ALA A 30 -14.69 -7.16 -6.77
N LYS A 31 -13.87 -7.20 -7.83
CA LYS A 31 -13.41 -8.45 -8.44
C LYS A 31 -12.23 -8.98 -7.64
N ALA A 32 -12.37 -10.19 -7.10
CA ALA A 32 -11.36 -10.78 -6.22
C ALA A 32 -10.82 -12.10 -6.77
N PHE A 33 -9.53 -12.35 -6.56
CA PHE A 33 -8.86 -13.62 -6.83
C PHE A 33 -7.80 -13.92 -5.77
N ASP A 34 -7.45 -15.19 -5.58
CA ASP A 34 -6.52 -15.59 -4.51
C ASP A 34 -5.07 -15.24 -4.86
N PHE A 35 -4.57 -15.84 -5.94
CA PHE A 35 -3.22 -15.63 -6.43
C PHE A 35 -3.20 -15.49 -7.94
N CYS A 36 -2.23 -14.74 -8.43
CA CYS A 36 -1.92 -14.63 -9.85
C CYS A 36 -0.42 -14.85 -10.06
N THR A 37 -0.03 -15.10 -11.30
CA THR A 37 1.36 -15.14 -11.71
C THR A 37 2.02 -13.77 -11.60
N LYS A 38 3.35 -13.75 -11.61
CA LYS A 38 4.11 -12.49 -11.60
C LYS A 38 3.74 -11.60 -12.79
N ASP A 39 3.56 -12.18 -13.97
CA ASP A 39 3.26 -11.42 -15.19
C ASP A 39 1.85 -10.80 -15.14
N GLU A 40 0.86 -11.53 -14.63
CA GLU A 40 -0.48 -10.99 -14.39
C GLU A 40 -0.44 -9.84 -13.36
N MET A 41 0.31 -10.00 -12.27
CA MET A 41 0.50 -8.93 -11.29
C MET A 41 1.10 -7.67 -11.93
N GLN A 42 2.13 -7.82 -12.77
CA GLN A 42 2.71 -6.67 -13.48
C GLN A 42 1.69 -5.99 -14.39
N GLN A 43 0.83 -6.76 -15.05
CA GLN A 43 -0.23 -6.20 -15.90
C GLN A 43 -1.23 -5.40 -15.07
N TYR A 44 -1.69 -5.93 -13.93
CA TYR A 44 -2.57 -5.22 -13.00
C TYR A 44 -1.93 -3.95 -12.46
N ILE A 45 -0.67 -4.02 -12.03
CA ILE A 45 0.05 -2.84 -11.55
C ILE A 45 0.14 -1.79 -12.65
N LYS A 46 0.51 -2.19 -13.88
CA LYS A 46 0.67 -1.28 -15.02
C LYS A 46 -0.64 -0.60 -15.39
N SER A 47 -1.78 -1.30 -15.37
CA SER A 47 -3.09 -0.73 -15.70
C SER A 47 -3.69 0.11 -14.57
N ALA A 48 -3.36 -0.19 -13.30
CA ALA A 48 -3.93 0.49 -12.14
C ALA A 48 -3.61 1.99 -12.11
N ASN A 49 -4.65 2.80 -11.82
CA ASN A 49 -4.52 4.23 -11.54
C ASN A 49 -3.99 4.51 -10.13
N ILE A 50 -4.40 3.68 -9.17
CA ILE A 50 -4.03 3.72 -7.76
C ILE A 50 -3.74 2.29 -7.31
N LEU A 51 -2.67 2.12 -6.53
CA LEU A 51 -2.39 0.87 -5.81
C LEU A 51 -2.74 1.07 -4.33
N ILE A 52 -3.56 0.16 -3.79
CA ILE A 52 -3.89 0.12 -2.37
C ILE A 52 -3.24 -1.11 -1.76
N LEU A 53 -2.30 -0.91 -0.84
CA LEU A 53 -1.43 -1.96 -0.33
C LEU A 53 -1.59 -2.15 1.18
N GLN A 54 -1.64 -3.41 1.61
CA GLN A 54 -1.39 -3.82 3.00
C GLN A 54 -0.12 -4.67 3.03
N GLY A 55 1.00 -4.05 2.69
CA GLY A 55 2.29 -4.73 2.48
C GLY A 55 3.47 -3.92 3.00
N GLY A 56 4.58 -4.62 3.24
CA GLY A 56 5.84 -4.02 3.67
C GLY A 56 6.61 -3.34 2.51
N TRP A 57 7.84 -2.93 2.80
CA TRP A 57 8.69 -2.16 1.88
C TRP A 57 8.76 -2.71 0.45
N GLY A 58 8.84 -4.04 0.25
CA GLY A 58 8.99 -4.63 -1.08
C GLY A 58 7.90 -4.21 -2.07
N ALA A 59 6.62 -4.36 -1.69
CA ALA A 59 5.50 -3.99 -2.53
C ALA A 59 5.41 -2.47 -2.74
N ILE A 60 5.72 -1.69 -1.69
CA ILE A 60 5.73 -0.23 -1.74
C ILE A 60 6.83 0.27 -2.70
N SER A 61 8.03 -0.30 -2.62
CA SER A 61 9.16 0.05 -3.47
C SER A 61 8.86 -0.25 -4.93
N GLU A 62 8.29 -1.42 -5.23
CA GLU A 62 7.88 -1.77 -6.58
C GLU A 62 6.83 -0.80 -7.15
N ALA A 63 5.83 -0.44 -6.36
CA ALA A 63 4.84 0.58 -6.72
C ALA A 63 5.46 1.96 -6.98
N MET A 64 6.44 2.37 -6.15
CA MET A 64 7.17 3.62 -6.32
C MET A 64 7.99 3.65 -7.60
N GLU A 65 8.70 2.57 -7.92
CA GLU A 65 9.49 2.42 -9.14
C GLU A 65 8.65 2.60 -10.40
N GLN A 66 7.41 2.12 -10.35
CA GLN A 66 6.44 2.25 -11.44
C GLN A 66 5.71 3.61 -11.43
N LYS A 67 6.12 4.53 -10.56
CA LYS A 67 5.55 5.88 -10.38
C LYS A 67 4.04 5.86 -10.18
N LYS A 68 3.55 4.87 -9.45
CA LYS A 68 2.12 4.71 -9.16
C LYS A 68 1.70 5.63 -8.01
N ARG A 69 0.41 5.95 -7.97
CA ARG A 69 -0.23 6.53 -6.79
C ARG A 69 -0.39 5.43 -5.76
N ILE A 70 0.06 5.66 -4.54
CA ILE A 70 0.17 4.60 -3.53
C ILE A 70 -0.61 5.00 -2.28
N VAL A 71 -1.63 4.22 -1.97
CA VAL A 71 -2.36 4.29 -0.70
C VAL A 71 -1.97 3.07 0.11
N VAL A 72 -1.51 3.25 1.35
CA VAL A 72 -1.01 2.14 2.17
C VAL A 72 -1.75 2.08 3.49
N ILE A 73 -2.28 0.90 3.80
CA ILE A 73 -2.90 0.59 5.09
C ILE A 73 -1.90 -0.29 5.87
N PRO A 74 -1.34 0.16 7.00
CA PRO A 74 -0.50 -0.69 7.84
C PRO A 74 -1.31 -1.86 8.41
N ARG A 75 -0.64 -2.97 8.70
CA ARG A 75 -1.25 -4.05 9.47
C ARG A 75 -1.47 -3.61 10.92
N HIS A 76 -2.69 -3.79 11.41
CA HIS A 76 -3.05 -3.60 12.82
C HIS A 76 -2.97 -4.94 13.54
N ASP A 77 -1.79 -5.37 13.97
CA ASP A 77 -1.65 -6.53 14.83
C ASP A 77 -0.83 -6.15 16.09
N LYS A 78 -1.16 -6.76 17.22
CA LYS A 78 -0.70 -6.36 18.57
C LYS A 78 0.70 -6.91 18.96
N THR A 79 1.48 -7.44 18.02
CA THR A 79 2.79 -8.04 18.30
C THR A 79 3.95 -7.09 17.98
N GLU A 80 4.99 -7.11 18.82
CA GLU A 80 6.07 -6.11 18.86
C GLU A 80 6.81 -5.87 17.51
N HIS A 81 6.85 -6.86 16.62
CA HIS A 81 7.50 -6.75 15.29
C HIS A 81 6.73 -5.90 14.26
N ILE A 82 5.55 -5.38 14.60
CA ILE A 82 4.67 -4.59 13.69
C ILE A 82 4.93 -3.09 13.79
N HIS A 83 5.64 -2.64 14.83
CA HIS A 83 6.03 -1.24 14.99
C HIS A 83 6.77 -0.70 13.75
N ASP A 84 7.56 -1.56 13.12
CA ASP A 84 8.47 -1.28 12.02
C ASP A 84 7.74 -0.84 10.74
N GLN A 85 6.70 -1.58 10.35
CA GLN A 85 5.92 -1.26 9.14
C GLN A 85 5.09 0.00 9.34
N PHE A 86 4.52 0.17 10.54
CA PHE A 86 3.73 1.35 10.86
C PHE A 86 4.61 2.62 10.85
N GLN A 87 5.81 2.55 11.43
CA GLN A 87 6.78 3.64 11.38
C GLN A 87 7.27 3.94 9.96
N LEU A 88 7.56 2.90 9.18
CA LEU A 88 7.93 3.03 7.77
C LEU A 88 6.84 3.79 6.99
N ILE A 89 5.59 3.35 7.09
CA ILE A 89 4.46 3.97 6.39
C ILE A 89 4.28 5.42 6.84
N ARG A 90 4.32 5.70 8.15
CA ARG A 90 4.30 7.09 8.67
C ARG A 90 5.43 7.94 8.12
N LYS A 91 6.62 7.39 7.97
CA LYS A 91 7.76 8.14 7.45
C LYS A 91 7.61 8.44 5.97
N LEU A 92 7.18 7.46 5.17
CA LEU A 92 6.94 7.62 3.75
C LEU A 92 5.79 8.59 3.46
N ASP A 93 4.73 8.52 4.27
CA ASP A 93 3.59 9.46 4.24
C ASP A 93 4.06 10.90 4.48
N LYS A 94 4.86 11.12 5.55
CA LYS A 94 5.46 12.44 5.82
C LYS A 94 6.41 12.94 4.74
N LEU A 95 7.07 12.04 4.01
CA LEU A 95 7.92 12.39 2.87
C LEU A 95 7.12 12.66 1.60
N GLY A 96 5.80 12.44 1.62
CA GLY A 96 4.93 12.55 0.45
C GLY A 96 5.15 11.43 -0.57
N CYS A 97 5.72 10.30 -0.17
CA CYS A 97 5.98 9.19 -1.08
C CYS A 97 4.80 8.22 -1.19
N VAL A 98 3.96 8.17 -0.16
CA VAL A 98 2.70 7.39 -0.12
C VAL A 98 1.64 8.22 0.60
N ILE A 99 0.38 7.78 0.54
CA ILE A 99 -0.68 8.22 1.44
C ILE A 99 -0.95 7.10 2.44
N GLY A 100 -0.68 7.35 3.72
CA GLY A 100 -0.94 6.42 4.81
C GLY A 100 -2.40 6.47 5.29
N VAL A 101 -3.01 5.29 5.47
CA VAL A 101 -4.38 5.12 5.98
C VAL A 101 -4.30 4.40 7.33
N PHE A 102 -4.34 5.15 8.43
CA PHE A 102 -4.16 4.59 9.77
C PHE A 102 -5.46 4.17 10.45
N ASP A 103 -6.61 4.69 9.99
CA ASP A 103 -7.95 4.19 10.28
C ASP A 103 -8.62 3.79 8.96
N GLU A 104 -9.17 2.57 8.88
CA GLU A 104 -9.81 2.07 7.67
C GLU A 104 -11.02 2.92 7.25
N LYS A 105 -11.63 3.67 8.17
CA LYS A 105 -12.73 4.59 7.87
C LYS A 105 -12.31 5.76 6.98
N ASP A 106 -11.03 6.12 7.00
CA ASP A 106 -10.49 7.21 6.19
C ASP A 106 -10.17 6.77 4.75
N LEU A 107 -10.21 5.47 4.47
CA LEU A 107 -9.81 4.90 3.18
C LEU A 107 -10.49 5.57 1.97
N PRO A 108 -11.83 5.76 1.94
CA PRO A 108 -12.48 6.39 0.79
C PRO A 108 -11.98 7.81 0.53
N GLN A 109 -11.73 8.58 1.59
CA GLN A 109 -11.24 9.95 1.48
C GLN A 109 -9.78 9.98 1.03
N LYS A 110 -8.95 9.08 1.56
CA LYS A 110 -7.52 8.97 1.22
C LYS A 110 -7.31 8.52 -0.24
N ILE A 111 -8.18 7.67 -0.77
CA ILE A 111 -8.16 7.31 -2.19
C ILE A 111 -8.49 8.53 -3.07
N LYS A 112 -9.48 9.35 -2.68
CA LYS A 112 -9.80 10.59 -3.41
C LYS A 112 -8.62 11.56 -3.39
N GLU A 113 -7.97 11.75 -2.24
CA GLU A 113 -6.78 12.59 -2.10
C GLU A 113 -5.64 12.14 -3.05
N ALA A 114 -5.45 10.82 -3.20
CA ALA A 114 -4.43 10.26 -4.06
C ALA A 114 -4.52 10.71 -5.52
N TYR A 115 -5.73 10.99 -6.04
CA TYR A 115 -5.89 11.44 -7.42
C TYR A 115 -5.20 12.79 -7.71
N SER A 116 -5.21 13.69 -6.74
CA SER A 116 -4.63 15.04 -6.82
C SER A 116 -3.27 15.18 -6.13
N PHE A 117 -2.80 14.15 -5.44
CA PHE A 117 -1.57 14.20 -4.65
C PHE A 117 -0.32 14.12 -5.53
N ASP A 118 0.68 14.96 -5.23
CA ASP A 118 1.98 14.94 -5.90
C ASP A 118 2.97 14.02 -5.17
N PHE A 119 3.02 12.76 -5.63
CA PHE A 119 3.83 11.72 -5.02
C PHE A 119 5.33 11.93 -5.26
N GLN A 120 6.06 12.15 -4.17
CA GLN A 120 7.51 12.31 -4.18
C GLN A 120 8.21 10.97 -4.40
N GLN A 121 9.22 10.99 -5.26
CA GLN A 121 10.01 9.81 -5.60
C GLN A 121 11.24 9.71 -4.72
N ILE A 122 11.49 8.51 -4.18
CA ILE A 122 12.76 8.21 -3.53
C ILE A 122 13.73 7.75 -4.61
N LYS A 123 14.82 8.50 -4.83
CA LYS A 123 15.83 8.12 -5.84
C LYS A 123 16.48 6.80 -5.46
N LYS A 124 16.48 5.83 -6.39
CA LYS A 124 17.03 4.46 -6.30
C LYS A 124 18.54 4.35 -6.02
N GLY A 125 19.23 5.44 -5.72
CA GLY A 125 20.65 5.45 -5.35
C GLY A 125 20.88 4.90 -3.93
N ASN A 126 21.82 5.49 -3.17
CA ASN A 126 22.09 5.15 -1.77
C ASN A 126 20.83 4.98 -0.88
N ALA A 127 19.65 5.46 -1.27
CA ALA A 127 18.38 5.30 -0.55
C ALA A 127 17.96 3.85 -0.26
N GLU A 128 18.26 2.84 -1.08
CA GLU A 128 17.92 1.46 -0.71
C GLU A 128 18.82 0.94 0.41
N LYS A 129 20.13 1.26 0.34
CA LYS A 129 21.09 1.05 1.42
C LYS A 129 20.82 1.93 2.63
N LEU A 130 20.34 3.15 2.44
CA LEU A 130 20.06 4.15 3.47
C LEU A 130 18.73 3.85 4.15
N ILE A 131 17.73 3.34 3.42
CA ILE A 131 16.49 2.83 3.98
C ILE A 131 16.81 1.52 4.68
N ASN A 132 17.58 0.60 4.09
CA ASN A 132 18.03 -0.60 4.82
C ASN A 132 18.93 -0.28 6.03
N GLN A 133 19.78 0.75 5.96
CA GLN A 133 20.59 1.23 7.09
C GLN A 133 19.75 1.95 8.12
N LYS A 134 18.81 2.81 7.70
CA LYS A 134 17.90 3.52 8.61
C LYS A 134 16.91 2.56 9.24
N LEU A 135 16.42 1.57 8.51
CA LEU A 135 15.67 0.43 9.07
C LEU A 135 16.56 -0.27 10.10
N LYS A 136 17.81 -0.63 9.76
CA LYS A 136 18.75 -1.21 10.75
C LYS A 136 18.99 -0.31 11.97
N GLU A 137 19.19 1.00 11.80
CA GLU A 137 19.40 1.98 12.90
C GLU A 137 18.13 2.19 13.73
N TRP A 138 16.97 2.24 13.09
CA TRP A 138 15.66 2.34 13.74
C TRP A 138 15.34 1.07 14.55
N PHE A 139 15.86 -0.09 14.13
CA PHE A 139 15.66 -1.38 14.81
C PHE A 139 16.85 -1.83 15.69
N SER A 140 18.00 -1.17 15.65
CA SER A 140 19.17 -1.45 16.51
C SER A 140 19.24 -0.59 17.77
N SER A 141 18.26 0.31 17.97
CA SER A 141 18.19 1.21 19.13
C SER A 141 17.22 0.71 20.22
N ILE A 142 16.92 -0.60 20.22
CA ILE A 142 16.16 -1.31 21.26
C ILE A 142 17.04 -2.43 21.82
#